data_AF-A0A517VG89-F1
#
_entry.id   AF-A0A517VG89-F1
#
_cell.length_a   1.000
_cell.length_b   1.000
_cell.length_c   1.000
_cell.angle_alpha   90.00
_cell.angle_beta   90.00
_cell.angle_gamma   90.00
#
_symmetry.space_group_name_H-M   'P 1'
#
loop_
_entity.id
_entity.type
_entity.pdbx_description
1 polymer ?
#
loop_
_entity_poly.entity_id
_entity_poly.type
_entity_poly.pdbx_seq_one_letter_code
_entity_poly.pdbx_strand_id
1 'polypeptide(L)'
;MANWYVKRGSQVAGPLTRERLNQLAAEGKVQKTDLVREGEEGEFHAAAEVSDLFTSSETSAWDEFESGPETESLSRQPAPKSSKMSLIIILAVVGVGGLFVVGILLALLLPAVQQAREAARRSQSKNNLKQIGLAMHNYHETHRVLPPGGTLTIDGAPSQSWETFILPFIDEAPLYNQINFHYAWNHHTNQDIFTKEMPFYLNPNIEEKVSPEGLPLSHYMGNELLMGPNRGARFREVNDGLANTIMAFEVGENFKPWGDPTNFAVPADRIGPPNRSSTTGGNQVLMGDGRVRFVSENIDPAVLKALSTPDGGERIDEF
;
A
#
# COMPACT_ATOMS: atom_id res chain seq x y z
N MET A 1 35.64 4.24 52.68
CA MET A 1 34.98 4.52 51.37
C MET A 1 35.77 5.64 50.72
N ALA A 2 36.34 5.39 49.55
CA ALA A 2 37.28 6.29 48.90
C ALA A 2 36.56 7.11 47.82
N ASN A 3 36.48 8.43 48.01
CA ASN A 3 35.78 9.37 47.13
C ASN A 3 36.79 10.06 46.19
N TRP A 4 37.43 9.29 45.31
CA TRP A 4 38.38 9.85 44.35
C TRP A 4 37.68 10.20 43.04
N TYR A 5 37.98 11.38 42.51
CA TYR A 5 37.46 11.86 41.25
C TYR A 5 38.61 12.33 40.36
N VAL A 6 38.42 12.26 39.05
CA VAL A 6 39.35 12.78 38.05
C VAL A 6 38.75 14.04 37.46
N LYS A 7 39.47 15.16 37.52
CA LYS A 7 39.06 16.45 36.95
C LYS A 7 39.94 16.80 35.76
N ARG A 8 39.33 17.07 34.61
CA ARG A 8 39.99 17.63 33.42
C ARG A 8 39.23 18.83 32.93
N GLY A 9 39.83 20.02 33.06
CA GLY A 9 39.14 21.28 32.81
C GLY A 9 37.94 21.44 33.74
N SER A 10 36.75 21.62 33.16
CA SER A 10 35.48 21.78 33.90
C SER A 10 34.75 20.46 34.19
N GLN A 11 35.21 19.32 33.67
CA GLN A 11 34.55 18.02 33.85
C GLN A 11 35.17 17.23 35.00
N VAL A 12 34.32 16.62 35.84
CA VAL A 12 34.70 15.77 36.97
C VAL A 12 34.03 14.40 36.81
N ALA A 13 34.80 13.32 36.96
CA ALA A 13 34.31 11.95 36.84
C ALA A 13 34.65 11.12 38.09
N GLY A 14 33.65 10.46 38.67
CA GLY A 14 33.78 9.59 39.85
C GLY A 14 32.44 9.41 40.59
N PRO A 15 32.44 8.85 41.82
CA PRO A 15 33.61 8.40 42.57
C PRO A 15 34.21 7.11 41.98
N LEU A 16 35.53 7.03 41.93
CA LEU A 16 36.29 5.88 41.43
C LEU A 16 36.88 5.07 42.58
N THR A 17 36.80 3.74 42.46
CA THR A 17 37.51 2.83 43.35
C THR A 17 39.02 2.87 43.09
N ARG A 18 39.82 2.52 44.11
CA ARG A 18 41.28 2.47 44.01
C ARG A 18 41.78 1.53 42.91
N GLU A 19 41.11 0.39 42.75
CA GLU A 19 41.41 -0.58 41.70
C GLU A 19 41.21 0.02 40.29
N ARG A 20 40.13 0.78 40.11
CA ARG A 20 39.85 1.45 38.84
C ARG A 20 40.84 2.58 38.53
N LEU A 21 41.28 3.31 39.56
CA LEU A 21 42.32 4.34 39.44
C LEU A 21 43.67 3.74 39.03
N ASN A 22 44.08 2.64 39.66
CA ASN A 22 45.32 1.96 39.33
C ASN A 22 45.32 1.44 37.88
N GLN A 23 44.20 0.89 37.42
CA GLN A 23 44.04 0.47 36.03
C GLN A 23 44.18 1.65 35.05
N LEU A 24 43.51 2.77 35.33
CA LEU A 24 43.58 3.95 34.46
C LEU A 24 44.96 4.61 34.45
N ALA A 25 45.69 4.58 35.57
CA ALA A 25 47.07 5.05 35.67
C ALA A 25 48.04 4.15 34.87
N ALA A 26 47.90 2.82 34.97
CA ALA A 26 48.69 1.87 34.18
C ALA A 26 48.45 2.02 32.66
N GLU A 27 47.23 2.42 32.27
CA GLU A 27 46.89 2.75 30.89
C GLU A 27 47.38 4.16 30.46
N GLY A 28 48.02 4.93 31.35
CA GLY A 28 48.50 6.29 31.09
C GLY A 28 47.38 7.32 30.92
N LYS A 29 46.14 6.98 31.32
CA LYS A 29 44.95 7.80 31.07
C LYS A 29 44.69 8.85 32.15
N VAL A 30 45.33 8.75 33.31
CA VAL A 30 45.17 9.67 34.44
C VAL A 30 46.55 9.98 35.03
N GLN A 31 46.79 11.25 35.35
CA GLN A 31 48.00 11.69 36.07
C GLN A 31 47.66 12.12 37.50
N LYS A 32 48.66 12.16 38.40
CA LYS A 32 48.47 12.57 39.80
C LYS A 32 47.85 13.96 39.93
N THR A 33 48.17 14.87 39.01
CA THR A 33 47.62 16.24 38.94
C THR A 33 46.14 16.30 38.56
N ASP A 34 45.60 15.22 37.97
CA ASP A 34 44.20 15.16 37.54
C ASP A 34 43.27 14.75 38.71
N LEU A 35 43.80 14.39 39.88
CA LEU A 35 43.04 13.83 40.99
C LEU A 35 42.48 14.92 41.91
N VAL A 36 41.18 14.84 42.20
CA VAL A 36 40.47 15.73 43.14
C VAL A 36 39.61 14.92 44.11
N ARG A 37 39.29 15.52 45.26
CA ARG A 37 38.38 14.95 46.26
C ARG A 37 37.27 15.95 46.61
N GLU A 38 36.07 15.43 46.78
CA GLU A 38 34.89 16.20 47.20
C GLU A 38 34.97 16.50 48.70
N GLY A 39 34.88 17.78 49.07
CA GLY A 39 34.85 18.28 50.45
C GLY A 39 33.45 18.23 51.06
N GLU A 40 33.32 18.64 52.33
CA GLU A 40 32.06 18.52 53.10
C GLU A 40 30.91 19.36 52.52
N GLU A 41 31.21 20.40 51.75
CA GLU A 41 30.23 21.28 51.09
C GLU A 41 30.06 21.00 49.58
N GLY A 42 30.62 19.90 49.05
CA GLY A 42 30.50 19.50 47.64
C GLY A 42 31.52 20.16 46.68
N GLU A 43 32.49 20.91 47.21
CA GLU A 43 33.58 21.49 46.42
C GLU A 43 34.71 20.47 46.16
N PHE A 44 35.34 20.54 44.98
CA PHE A 44 36.43 19.63 44.61
C PHE A 44 37.79 20.30 44.77
N HIS A 45 38.62 19.77 45.67
CA HIS A 45 39.98 20.26 45.94
C HIS A 45 41.03 19.36 45.27
N ALA A 46 42.13 19.97 44.80
CA ALA A 46 43.24 19.24 44.23
C ALA A 46 43.89 18.33 45.28
N ALA A 47 44.23 17.10 44.89
CA ALA A 47 44.90 16.14 45.75
C ALA A 47 46.17 16.71 46.44
N ALA A 48 46.89 17.63 45.79
CA ALA A 48 48.11 18.21 46.33
C ALA A 48 47.90 19.21 47.48
N GLU A 49 46.68 19.72 47.70
CA GLU A 49 46.41 20.86 48.61
C GLU A 49 45.77 20.44 49.95
N VAL A 50 45.44 19.16 50.12
CA VAL A 50 44.91 18.63 51.38
C VAL A 50 46.08 18.03 52.17
N SER A 51 46.35 18.56 53.37
CA SER A 51 47.56 18.23 54.14
C SER A 51 47.63 16.79 54.67
N ASP A 52 46.52 16.06 54.67
CA ASP A 52 46.44 14.68 55.20
C ASP A 52 46.33 13.61 54.09
N LEU A 53 46.74 13.94 52.86
CA LEU A 53 46.35 13.18 51.68
C LEU A 53 47.19 11.92 51.38
N PHE A 54 48.28 11.67 52.13
CA PHE A 54 49.00 10.40 52.06
C PHE A 54 49.43 9.98 53.47
N THR A 55 48.85 8.92 54.02
CA THR A 55 49.49 8.23 55.15
C THR A 55 50.80 7.63 54.64
N SER A 56 51.83 7.63 55.50
CA SER A 56 53.23 7.28 55.15
C SER A 56 53.45 5.88 54.57
N SER A 57 52.40 5.05 54.45
CA SER A 57 52.41 3.75 53.77
C SER A 57 52.02 3.81 52.28
N GLU A 58 51.62 4.97 51.74
CA GLU A 58 51.14 5.10 50.34
C GLU A 58 52.13 5.77 49.39
N THR A 59 53.19 6.42 49.89
CA THR A 59 54.26 7.00 49.07
C THR A 59 55.19 5.92 48.49
N SER A 60 55.45 4.83 49.21
CA SER A 60 56.41 3.80 48.78
C SER A 60 55.98 2.99 47.54
N ALA A 61 54.69 3.00 47.18
CA ALA A 61 54.18 2.28 46.00
C ALA A 61 54.38 3.08 44.69
N TRP A 62 54.61 4.39 44.77
CA TRP A 62 54.85 5.24 43.62
C TRP A 62 56.35 5.36 43.28
N ASP A 63 57.22 5.29 44.29
CA ASP A 63 58.67 5.44 44.11
C ASP A 63 59.33 4.18 43.51
N GLU A 64 58.71 2.99 43.61
CA GLU A 64 59.22 1.74 43.01
C GLU A 64 58.93 1.64 41.49
N PHE A 65 58.13 2.56 40.96
CA PHE A 65 57.75 2.61 39.54
C PHE A 65 58.76 3.39 38.67
N GLU A 66 59.62 4.23 39.26
CA GLU A 66 60.56 5.09 38.52
C GLU A 66 61.99 4.53 38.39
N SER A 67 62.33 3.40 39.03
CA SER A 67 63.67 2.80 38.94
C SER A 67 63.73 1.56 38.05
N GLY A 68 63.96 1.76 36.74
CA GLY A 68 64.39 0.74 35.79
C GLY A 68 65.73 1.13 35.13
N PRO A 69 66.65 0.19 34.86
CA PRO A 69 68.04 0.50 34.52
C PRO A 69 68.23 1.08 33.10
N GLU A 70 69.24 1.96 32.98
CA GLU A 70 69.69 2.60 31.76
C GLU A 70 70.33 1.63 30.74
N THR A 71 69.83 1.75 29.50
CA THR A 71 70.44 1.54 28.18
C THR A 71 71.27 0.28 27.88
N GLU A 72 70.71 -0.57 27.02
CA GLU A 72 71.45 -1.18 25.91
C GLU A 72 70.74 -0.88 24.57
N SER A 73 71.52 -0.39 23.63
CA SER A 73 71.12 0.05 22.30
C SER A 73 70.70 -1.11 21.40
N LEU A 74 69.42 -1.20 21.06
CA LEU A 74 68.95 -1.93 19.88
C LEU A 74 67.84 -1.14 19.20
N SER A 75 68.06 -0.83 17.93
CA SER A 75 67.12 -0.16 17.01
C SER A 75 65.72 -0.80 17.07
N ARG A 76 64.76 -0.16 17.72
CA ARG A 76 63.35 -0.49 17.52
C ARG A 76 62.83 0.32 16.33
N GLN A 77 62.74 -0.35 15.20
CA GLN A 77 61.84 0.07 14.12
C GLN A 77 60.44 0.30 14.70
N PRO A 78 59.68 1.30 14.21
CA PRO A 78 58.31 1.49 14.65
C PRO A 78 57.51 0.23 14.35
N ALA A 79 56.91 -0.38 15.37
CA ALA A 79 55.99 -1.50 15.19
C ALA A 79 54.86 -1.05 14.26
N PRO A 80 54.53 -1.81 13.19
CA PRO A 80 53.48 -1.43 12.27
C PRO A 80 52.15 -1.35 13.04
N LYS A 81 51.51 -0.18 12.99
CA LYS A 81 50.15 0.05 13.48
C LYS A 81 49.26 -1.08 12.95
N SER A 82 48.66 -1.87 13.83
CA SER A 82 47.85 -3.06 13.52
C SER A 82 46.86 -2.76 12.37
N SER A 83 47.20 -3.20 11.15
CA SER A 83 46.41 -2.92 9.95
C SER A 83 45.01 -3.57 10.05
N LYS A 84 44.88 -4.61 10.88
CA LYS A 84 43.62 -5.30 11.17
C LYS A 84 42.56 -4.39 11.79
N MET A 85 42.95 -3.45 12.67
CA MET A 85 41.98 -2.57 13.33
C MET A 85 41.46 -1.48 12.39
N SER A 86 42.32 -0.93 11.52
CA SER A 86 41.88 0.01 10.47
C SER A 86 41.05 -0.68 9.40
N LEU A 87 41.39 -1.91 9.03
CA LEU A 87 40.63 -2.72 8.08
C LEU A 87 39.23 -3.04 8.60
N ILE A 88 39.08 -3.42 9.88
CA ILE A 88 37.77 -3.67 10.50
C ILE A 88 36.90 -2.40 10.51
N ILE A 89 37.47 -1.24 10.86
CA ILE A 89 36.74 0.04 10.86
C ILE A 89 36.29 0.40 9.44
N ILE A 90 37.17 0.26 8.45
CA ILE A 90 36.85 0.56 7.04
C ILE A 90 35.77 -0.40 6.53
N LEU A 91 35.86 -1.71 6.82
CA LEU A 91 34.84 -2.70 6.44
C LEU A 91 33.51 -2.44 7.14
N ALA A 92 33.53 -2.03 8.42
CA ALA A 92 32.32 -1.67 9.15
C ALA A 92 31.67 -0.42 8.55
N VAL A 93 32.44 0.64 8.26
CA VAL A 93 31.91 1.89 7.68
C VAL A 93 31.39 1.67 6.26
N VAL A 94 32.11 0.92 5.42
CA VAL A 94 31.67 0.59 4.05
C VAL A 94 30.47 -0.34 4.06
N GLY A 95 30.46 -1.36 4.92
CA GLY A 95 29.35 -2.28 5.06
C GLY A 95 28.08 -1.61 5.59
N VAL A 96 28.21 -0.77 6.62
CA VAL A 96 27.11 0.03 7.18
C VAL A 96 26.63 1.06 6.16
N GLY A 97 27.53 1.75 5.46
CA GLY A 97 27.19 2.69 4.39
C GLY A 97 26.43 2.02 3.23
N GLY A 98 26.86 0.83 2.80
CA GLY A 98 26.17 0.04 1.78
C GLY A 98 24.75 -0.35 2.20
N LEU A 99 24.55 -0.77 3.45
CA LEU A 99 23.23 -1.07 4.00
C LEU A 99 22.32 0.16 4.03
N PHE A 100 22.84 1.34 4.36
CA PHE A 100 22.07 2.59 4.31
C PHE A 100 21.66 2.95 2.87
N VAL A 101 22.57 2.82 1.91
CA VAL A 101 22.25 3.08 0.49
C VAL A 101 21.17 2.13 -0.01
N VAL A 102 21.31 0.82 0.23
CA VAL A 102 20.28 -0.17 -0.15
C VAL A 102 18.96 0.11 0.56
N GLY A 103 18.99 0.45 1.85
CA GLY A 103 17.81 0.81 2.62
C GLY A 103 17.08 2.04 2.05
N ILE A 104 17.81 3.10 1.69
CA ILE A 104 17.25 4.29 1.05
C ILE A 104 16.68 3.94 -0.33
N LEU A 105 17.39 3.15 -1.13
CA LEU A 105 16.91 2.70 -2.44
C LEU A 105 15.60 1.92 -2.30
N LEU A 106 15.52 0.95 -1.38
CA LEU A 106 14.29 0.19 -1.12
C LEU A 106 13.16 1.10 -0.62
N ALA A 107 13.46 2.05 0.27
CA ALA A 107 12.48 3.01 0.78
C ALA A 107 11.92 3.92 -0.31
N LEU A 108 12.72 4.28 -1.33
CA LEU A 108 12.26 5.05 -2.48
C LEU A 108 11.55 4.19 -3.53
N LEU A 109 11.95 2.91 -3.68
CA LEU A 109 11.36 1.99 -4.64
C LEU A 109 9.97 1.48 -4.22
N LEU A 110 9.74 1.23 -2.93
CA LEU A 110 8.46 0.69 -2.45
C LEU A 110 7.25 1.58 -2.80
N PRO A 111 7.25 2.90 -2.54
CA PRO A 111 6.16 3.79 -2.95
C PRO A 111 5.97 3.80 -4.47
N ALA A 112 7.06 3.79 -5.25
CA ALA A 112 7.00 3.80 -6.70
C ALA A 112 6.37 2.52 -7.26
N VAL A 113 6.73 1.36 -6.72
CA VAL A 113 6.14 0.06 -7.10
C VAL A 113 4.65 0.02 -6.77
N GLN A 114 4.23 0.57 -5.63
CA GLN A 114 2.82 0.64 -5.25
C GLN A 114 2.02 1.55 -6.19
N GLN A 115 2.52 2.74 -6.50
CA GLN A 115 1.89 3.66 -7.46
C GLN A 115 1.77 3.01 -8.84
N ALA A 116 2.81 2.33 -9.31
CA ALA A 116 2.78 1.61 -10.57
C ALA A 116 1.75 0.47 -10.58
N ARG A 117 1.66 -0.29 -9.48
CA ARG A 117 0.66 -1.36 -9.33
C ARG A 117 -0.76 -0.81 -9.33
N GLU A 118 -1.01 0.30 -8.65
CA GLU A 118 -2.32 0.94 -8.61
C GLU A 118 -2.72 1.50 -9.99
N ALA A 119 -1.79 2.17 -10.67
CA ALA A 119 -2.02 2.62 -12.05
C ALA A 119 -2.33 1.45 -12.99
N ALA A 120 -1.63 0.32 -12.85
CA ALA A 120 -1.89 -0.89 -13.62
C ALA A 120 -3.28 -1.47 -13.34
N ARG A 121 -3.70 -1.55 -12.06
CA ARG A 121 -5.06 -2.00 -11.70
C ARG A 121 -6.14 -1.09 -12.28
N ARG A 122 -5.96 0.23 -12.21
CA ARG A 122 -6.89 1.19 -12.84
C ARG A 122 -6.95 1.00 -14.36
N SER A 123 -5.81 0.81 -15.01
CA SER A 123 -5.76 0.53 -16.45
C SER A 123 -6.45 -0.77 -16.83
N GLN A 124 -6.29 -1.82 -16.02
CA GLN A 124 -6.96 -3.10 -16.24
C GLN A 124 -8.47 -2.99 -16.08
N SER A 125 -8.95 -2.30 -15.03
CA SER A 125 -10.38 -2.06 -14.82
C SER A 125 -11.02 -1.29 -15.99
N LYS A 126 -10.33 -0.24 -16.47
CA LYS A 126 -10.71 0.48 -17.68
C LYS A 126 -10.78 -0.43 -18.92
N ASN A 127 -9.82 -1.35 -19.06
CA ASN A 127 -9.82 -2.31 -20.17
C ASN A 127 -10.96 -3.33 -20.06
N ASN A 128 -11.33 -3.77 -18.86
CA ASN A 128 -12.50 -4.64 -18.65
C ASN A 128 -13.78 -3.93 -19.13
N LEU A 129 -14.02 -2.68 -18.74
CA LEU A 129 -15.14 -1.89 -19.25
C LEU A 129 -15.10 -1.69 -20.77
N LYS A 130 -13.91 -1.54 -21.36
CA LYS A 130 -13.76 -1.46 -22.82
C LYS A 130 -14.19 -2.74 -23.52
N GLN A 131 -13.85 -3.91 -22.96
CA GLN A 131 -14.28 -5.20 -23.49
C GLN A 131 -15.78 -5.41 -23.32
N ILE A 132 -16.33 -5.07 -22.15
CA ILE A 132 -17.78 -5.05 -21.91
C ILE A 132 -18.49 -4.14 -22.91
N GLY A 133 -17.95 -2.95 -23.17
CA GLY A 133 -18.52 -2.01 -24.15
C GLY A 133 -18.49 -2.54 -25.57
N LEU A 134 -17.36 -3.13 -26.00
CA LEU A 134 -17.27 -3.79 -27.30
C LEU A 134 -18.32 -4.91 -27.42
N ALA A 135 -18.46 -5.74 -26.38
CA ALA A 135 -19.41 -6.83 -26.34
C ALA A 135 -20.86 -6.35 -26.43
N MET A 136 -21.23 -5.29 -25.71
CA MET A 136 -22.56 -4.68 -25.79
C MET A 136 -22.85 -4.05 -27.15
N HIS A 137 -21.85 -3.43 -27.80
CA HIS A 137 -22.00 -2.91 -29.16
C HIS A 137 -22.18 -4.05 -30.17
N ASN A 138 -21.42 -5.13 -30.07
CA ASN A 138 -21.58 -6.32 -30.93
C ASN A 138 -22.95 -7.01 -30.70
N TYR A 139 -23.40 -7.08 -29.45
CA TYR A 139 -24.74 -7.53 -29.11
C TYR A 139 -25.80 -6.65 -29.80
N HIS A 140 -25.66 -5.32 -29.70
CA HIS A 140 -26.56 -4.36 -30.33
C HIS A 140 -26.56 -4.47 -31.85
N GLU A 141 -25.40 -4.66 -32.49
CA GLU A 141 -25.30 -4.88 -33.93
C GLU A 141 -26.13 -6.08 -34.38
N THR A 142 -26.06 -7.17 -33.62
CA THR A 142 -26.75 -8.44 -33.90
C THR A 142 -28.25 -8.36 -33.59
N HIS A 143 -28.62 -7.82 -32.43
CA HIS A 143 -30.00 -7.87 -31.90
C HIS A 143 -30.79 -6.57 -32.12
N ARG A 144 -30.14 -5.50 -32.57
CA ARG A 144 -30.68 -4.13 -32.78
C ARG A 144 -31.17 -3.43 -31.52
N VAL A 145 -30.91 -4.00 -30.35
CA VAL A 145 -31.20 -3.50 -29.00
C VAL A 145 -30.01 -3.81 -28.09
N LEU A 146 -29.84 -3.04 -27.03
CA LEU A 146 -28.96 -3.44 -25.92
C LEU A 146 -29.49 -4.72 -25.26
N PRO A 147 -28.64 -5.48 -24.55
CA PRO A 147 -29.11 -6.64 -23.81
C PRO A 147 -30.17 -6.21 -22.77
N PRO A 148 -31.16 -7.07 -22.47
CA PRO A 148 -32.06 -6.82 -21.35
C PRO A 148 -31.26 -6.81 -20.05
N GLY A 149 -31.58 -5.91 -19.11
CA GLY A 149 -30.87 -5.83 -17.82
C GLY A 149 -30.97 -7.14 -17.04
N GLY A 150 -32.18 -7.69 -17.05
CA GLY A 150 -32.48 -9.04 -16.62
C GLY A 150 -33.71 -9.56 -17.34
N THR A 151 -33.78 -10.87 -17.55
CA THR A 151 -34.97 -11.53 -18.06
C THR A 151 -35.80 -12.14 -16.94
N LEU A 152 -37.09 -12.32 -17.21
CA LEU A 152 -38.03 -13.06 -16.39
C LEU A 152 -38.47 -14.32 -17.13
N THR A 153 -38.72 -15.40 -16.40
CA THR A 153 -39.40 -16.59 -16.91
C THR A 153 -40.87 -16.31 -17.20
N ILE A 154 -41.58 -17.25 -17.82
CA ILE A 154 -43.01 -17.10 -18.18
C ILE A 154 -43.90 -16.85 -16.95
N ASP A 155 -43.55 -17.44 -15.81
CA ASP A 155 -44.20 -17.25 -14.51
C ASP A 155 -43.73 -15.99 -13.76
N GLY A 156 -42.89 -15.15 -14.39
CA GLY A 156 -42.42 -13.88 -13.85
C GLY A 156 -41.25 -13.99 -12.88
N ALA A 157 -40.65 -15.17 -12.72
CA ALA A 157 -39.49 -15.35 -11.86
C ALA A 157 -38.21 -14.81 -12.53
N PRO A 158 -37.25 -14.27 -11.77
CA PRO A 158 -35.99 -13.79 -12.34
C PRO A 158 -35.21 -14.91 -13.05
N SER A 159 -34.67 -14.64 -14.24
CA SER A 159 -34.07 -15.65 -15.12
C SER A 159 -32.58 -15.42 -15.39
N GLN A 160 -32.18 -14.49 -16.27
CA GLN A 160 -30.80 -14.28 -16.70
C GLN A 160 -30.38 -12.82 -16.66
N SER A 161 -29.10 -12.54 -16.35
CA SER A 161 -28.46 -11.21 -16.37
C SER A 161 -28.11 -10.74 -17.78
N TRP A 162 -28.02 -9.41 -17.98
CA TRP A 162 -27.40 -8.81 -19.18
C TRP A 162 -25.99 -9.33 -19.43
N GLU A 163 -25.24 -9.63 -18.36
CA GLU A 163 -23.89 -10.21 -18.41
C GLU A 163 -23.90 -11.60 -19.06
N THR A 164 -24.95 -12.39 -18.83
CA THR A 164 -25.13 -13.68 -19.51
C THR A 164 -25.30 -13.50 -21.02
N PHE A 165 -26.02 -12.48 -21.45
CA PHE A 165 -26.32 -12.24 -22.87
C PHE A 165 -25.13 -11.76 -23.69
N ILE A 166 -24.13 -11.16 -23.05
CA ILE A 166 -22.93 -10.69 -23.75
C ILE A 166 -21.79 -11.72 -23.81
N LEU A 167 -21.91 -12.87 -23.13
CA LEU A 167 -20.88 -13.93 -23.13
C LEU A 167 -20.36 -14.30 -24.54
N PRO A 168 -21.20 -14.48 -25.58
CA PRO A 168 -20.72 -14.80 -26.92
C PRO A 168 -19.80 -13.72 -27.53
N PHE A 169 -19.87 -12.50 -27.02
CA PHE A 169 -19.15 -11.33 -27.51
C PHE A 169 -17.94 -10.95 -26.64
N ILE A 170 -17.65 -11.74 -25.60
CA ILE A 170 -16.42 -11.67 -24.77
C ILE A 170 -15.64 -12.99 -24.80
N ASP A 171 -15.67 -13.70 -25.94
CA ASP A 171 -15.01 -14.98 -26.15
C ASP A 171 -15.49 -16.15 -25.26
N GLU A 172 -16.68 -16.04 -24.66
CA GLU A 172 -17.29 -17.05 -23.78
C GLU A 172 -18.49 -17.76 -24.45
N ALA A 173 -18.48 -17.86 -25.79
CA ALA A 173 -19.50 -18.60 -26.54
C ALA A 173 -19.62 -20.08 -26.13
N PRO A 174 -18.53 -20.83 -25.84
CA PRO A 174 -18.64 -22.20 -25.35
C PRO A 174 -19.40 -22.32 -24.02
N LEU A 175 -19.24 -21.34 -23.12
CA LEU A 175 -19.96 -21.30 -21.85
C LEU A 175 -21.44 -20.96 -22.07
N TYR A 176 -21.71 -19.94 -22.90
CA TYR A 176 -23.06 -19.52 -23.26
C TYR A 176 -23.91 -20.67 -23.81
N ASN A 177 -23.33 -21.48 -24.71
CA ASN A 177 -24.02 -22.60 -25.34
C ASN A 177 -24.36 -23.76 -24.37
N GLN A 178 -23.78 -23.77 -23.17
CA GLN A 178 -24.12 -24.76 -22.13
C GLN A 178 -25.32 -24.32 -21.28
N ILE A 179 -25.70 -23.03 -21.32
CA ILE A 179 -26.77 -22.49 -20.48
C ILE A 179 -28.12 -22.97 -20.98
N ASN A 180 -28.90 -23.55 -20.07
CA ASN A 180 -30.29 -23.86 -20.34
C ASN A 180 -31.18 -22.66 -19.99
N PHE A 181 -31.56 -21.89 -21.01
CA PHE A 181 -32.41 -20.70 -20.91
C PHE A 181 -33.86 -21.00 -20.51
N HIS A 182 -34.27 -22.27 -20.43
CA HIS A 182 -35.56 -22.63 -19.84
C HIS A 182 -35.59 -22.45 -18.32
N TYR A 183 -34.42 -22.47 -17.68
CA TYR A 183 -34.29 -22.34 -16.23
C TYR A 183 -33.61 -21.03 -15.84
N ALA A 184 -33.88 -20.57 -14.61
CA ALA A 184 -33.17 -19.44 -14.01
C ALA A 184 -31.67 -19.73 -13.86
N TRP A 185 -30.86 -18.67 -13.77
CA TRP A 185 -29.41 -18.75 -13.63
C TRP A 185 -28.97 -19.61 -12.42
N ASN A 186 -29.66 -19.50 -11.29
CA ASN A 186 -29.36 -20.22 -10.05
C ASN A 186 -30.03 -21.61 -9.94
N HIS A 187 -30.72 -22.06 -10.99
CA HIS A 187 -31.31 -23.40 -11.00
C HIS A 187 -30.21 -24.47 -11.02
N HIS A 188 -30.44 -25.62 -10.38
CA HIS A 188 -29.45 -26.70 -10.29
C HIS A 188 -28.92 -27.15 -11.67
N THR A 189 -29.73 -27.07 -12.72
CA THR A 189 -29.33 -27.36 -14.11
C THR A 189 -28.22 -26.44 -14.64
N ASN A 190 -28.17 -25.20 -14.18
CA ASN A 190 -27.21 -24.20 -14.62
C ASN A 190 -26.08 -23.97 -13.59
N GLN A 191 -26.12 -24.62 -12.43
CA GLN A 191 -25.23 -24.34 -11.29
C GLN A 191 -23.74 -24.45 -11.64
N ASP A 192 -23.34 -25.46 -12.42
CA ASP A 192 -21.94 -25.66 -12.83
C ASP A 192 -21.40 -24.54 -13.73
N ILE A 193 -22.30 -23.76 -14.34
CA ILE A 193 -21.96 -22.63 -15.21
C ILE A 193 -21.73 -21.39 -14.35
N PHE A 194 -22.67 -21.08 -13.47
CA PHE A 194 -22.66 -19.85 -12.66
C PHE A 194 -21.74 -19.91 -11.43
N THR A 195 -21.06 -21.03 -11.21
CA THR A 195 -19.96 -21.17 -10.22
C THR A 195 -18.59 -20.85 -10.80
N LYS A 196 -18.48 -20.56 -12.11
CA LYS A 196 -17.23 -20.17 -12.77
C LYS A 196 -16.97 -18.68 -12.60
N GLU A 197 -15.77 -18.34 -12.11
CA GLU A 197 -15.29 -16.96 -12.03
C GLU A 197 -15.04 -16.39 -13.43
N MET A 198 -15.51 -15.16 -13.66
CA MET A 198 -15.36 -14.45 -14.93
C MET A 198 -14.42 -13.25 -14.72
N PRO A 199 -13.14 -13.34 -15.10
CA PRO A 199 -12.17 -12.27 -14.84
C PRO A 199 -12.56 -10.91 -15.42
N PHE A 200 -13.33 -10.89 -16.50
CA PHE A 200 -13.83 -9.67 -17.14
C PHE A 200 -14.84 -8.91 -16.27
N TYR A 201 -15.56 -9.61 -15.38
CA TYR A 201 -16.53 -9.03 -14.45
C TYR A 201 -15.92 -8.64 -13.10
N LEU A 202 -14.61 -8.84 -12.92
CA LEU A 202 -13.92 -8.48 -11.70
C LEU A 202 -13.08 -7.22 -11.87
N ASN A 203 -13.35 -6.21 -11.04
CA ASN A 203 -12.45 -5.08 -10.83
C ASN A 203 -11.21 -5.52 -10.01
N PRO A 204 -9.98 -5.32 -10.51
CA PRO A 204 -8.74 -5.74 -9.82
C PRO A 204 -8.43 -4.94 -8.54
N ASN A 205 -9.15 -3.86 -8.26
CA ASN A 205 -9.03 -3.08 -7.02
C ASN A 205 -9.90 -3.63 -5.87
N ILE A 206 -10.78 -4.59 -6.16
CA ILE A 206 -11.73 -5.15 -5.20
C ILE A 206 -11.28 -6.57 -4.85
N GLU A 207 -11.11 -6.83 -3.55
CA GLU A 207 -10.64 -8.12 -3.05
C GLU A 207 -11.75 -9.16 -2.94
N GLU A 208 -12.97 -8.72 -2.61
CA GLU A 208 -14.16 -9.56 -2.59
C GLU A 208 -14.46 -10.02 -4.02
N LYS A 209 -14.49 -11.33 -4.28
CA LYS A 209 -14.76 -11.88 -5.63
C LYS A 209 -15.87 -12.91 -5.65
N VAL A 210 -16.29 -13.36 -4.47
CA VAL A 210 -17.21 -14.46 -4.27
C VAL A 210 -18.17 -14.06 -3.15
N SER A 211 -19.46 -14.32 -3.33
CA SER A 211 -20.50 -14.05 -2.33
C SER A 211 -20.34 -14.94 -1.10
N PRO A 212 -21.04 -14.64 0.02
CA PRO A 212 -21.08 -15.53 1.19
C PRO A 212 -21.55 -16.96 0.87
N GLU A 213 -22.38 -17.12 -0.17
CA GLU A 213 -22.89 -18.41 -0.67
C GLU A 213 -21.91 -19.13 -1.61
N GLY A 214 -20.73 -18.57 -1.86
CA GLY A 214 -19.72 -19.18 -2.73
C GLY A 214 -19.92 -18.90 -4.23
N LEU A 215 -20.72 -17.90 -4.60
CA LEU A 215 -21.00 -17.57 -6.00
C LEU A 215 -20.09 -16.43 -6.52
N PRO A 216 -19.44 -16.57 -7.69
CA PRO A 216 -18.59 -15.53 -8.26
C PRO A 216 -19.36 -14.24 -8.57
N LEU A 217 -18.81 -13.11 -8.10
CA LEU A 217 -19.43 -11.79 -8.18
C LEU A 217 -19.15 -11.08 -9.51
N SER A 218 -19.98 -10.08 -9.81
CA SER A 218 -19.63 -8.99 -10.72
C SER A 218 -19.39 -7.69 -9.95
N HIS A 219 -18.38 -6.93 -10.38
CA HIS A 219 -18.06 -5.59 -9.89
C HIS A 219 -18.59 -4.49 -10.82
N TYR A 220 -19.41 -4.87 -11.80
CA TYR A 220 -20.01 -3.97 -12.77
C TYR A 220 -21.52 -4.09 -12.71
N MET A 221 -22.20 -3.00 -13.02
CA MET A 221 -23.65 -2.98 -13.18
C MET A 221 -24.00 -2.30 -14.50
N GLY A 222 -25.10 -2.74 -15.11
CA GLY A 222 -25.70 -2.09 -16.26
C GLY A 222 -26.55 -0.88 -15.85
N ASN A 223 -26.67 0.12 -16.72
CA ASN A 223 -27.64 1.20 -16.52
C ASN A 223 -29.07 0.69 -16.77
N GLU A 224 -29.89 0.67 -15.73
CA GLU A 224 -31.30 0.27 -15.76
C GLU A 224 -32.13 1.01 -16.82
N LEU A 225 -31.86 2.31 -17.01
CA LEU A 225 -32.61 3.15 -17.93
C LEU A 225 -32.29 2.84 -19.40
N LEU A 226 -31.19 2.12 -19.65
CA LEU A 226 -30.84 1.58 -20.97
C LEU A 226 -31.10 0.07 -21.08
N MET A 227 -31.00 -0.67 -19.98
CA MET A 227 -31.13 -2.12 -19.91
C MET A 227 -32.21 -2.48 -18.90
N GLY A 228 -33.47 -2.32 -19.32
CA GLY A 228 -34.63 -2.62 -18.47
C GLY A 228 -34.97 -4.12 -18.42
N PRO A 229 -35.96 -4.51 -17.60
CA PRO A 229 -36.45 -5.87 -17.53
C PRO A 229 -36.96 -6.35 -18.90
N ASN A 230 -36.50 -7.51 -19.35
CA ASN A 230 -36.85 -8.17 -20.62
C ASN A 230 -36.55 -7.41 -21.92
N ARG A 231 -36.09 -6.15 -21.86
CA ARG A 231 -35.76 -5.36 -23.05
C ARG A 231 -34.73 -4.27 -22.76
N GLY A 232 -33.67 -4.23 -23.56
CA GLY A 232 -32.78 -3.07 -23.65
C GLY A 232 -33.24 -2.03 -24.69
N ALA A 233 -32.72 -0.81 -24.55
CA ALA A 233 -32.97 0.31 -25.44
C ALA A 233 -32.26 0.13 -26.79
N ARG A 234 -32.79 0.77 -27.82
CA ARG A 234 -32.05 0.96 -29.09
C ARG A 234 -31.18 2.20 -28.98
N PHE A 235 -30.03 2.25 -29.64
CA PHE A 235 -29.20 3.48 -29.66
C PHE A 235 -29.96 4.74 -30.15
N ARG A 236 -30.89 4.59 -31.08
CA ARG A 236 -31.75 5.71 -31.53
C ARG A 236 -32.75 6.21 -30.47
N GLU A 237 -32.95 5.47 -29.40
CA GLU A 237 -33.83 5.83 -28.27
C GLU A 237 -33.07 6.61 -27.19
N VAL A 238 -31.74 6.76 -27.34
CA VAL A 238 -30.89 7.56 -26.45
C VAL A 238 -30.79 9.00 -27.00
N ASN A 239 -31.73 9.85 -26.59
CA ASN A 239 -31.89 11.22 -27.08
C ASN A 239 -30.82 12.18 -26.55
N ASP A 240 -30.28 11.93 -25.36
CA ASP A 240 -29.20 12.74 -24.76
C ASP A 240 -27.83 12.50 -25.43
N GLY A 241 -27.78 11.49 -26.30
CA GLY A 241 -26.62 11.09 -27.06
C GLY A 241 -25.77 10.05 -26.33
N LEU A 242 -25.31 9.05 -27.06
CA LEU A 242 -24.51 7.94 -26.53
C LEU A 242 -23.23 8.39 -25.78
N ALA A 243 -22.64 9.52 -26.15
CA ALA A 243 -21.44 10.05 -25.50
C ALA A 243 -21.73 10.65 -24.09
N ASN A 244 -22.99 10.95 -23.79
CA ASN A 244 -23.44 11.61 -22.56
C ASN A 244 -24.30 10.69 -21.67
N THR A 245 -24.50 9.43 -22.04
CA THR A 245 -25.26 8.47 -21.23
C THR A 245 -24.37 7.32 -20.80
N ILE A 246 -24.32 7.05 -19.50
CA ILE A 246 -23.63 5.89 -18.93
C ILE A 246 -24.36 4.62 -19.36
N MET A 247 -23.63 3.64 -19.88
CA MET A 247 -24.15 2.34 -20.30
C MET A 247 -23.92 1.26 -19.25
N ALA A 248 -22.72 1.20 -18.68
CA ALA A 248 -22.37 0.33 -17.56
C ALA A 248 -21.35 1.03 -16.68
N PHE A 249 -21.20 0.60 -15.44
CA PHE A 249 -20.35 1.28 -14.47
C PHE A 249 -19.79 0.32 -13.43
N GLU A 250 -18.62 0.66 -12.88
CA GLU A 250 -18.06 -0.02 -11.71
C GLU A 250 -18.86 0.33 -10.46
N VAL A 251 -19.09 -0.64 -9.58
CA VAL A 251 -19.59 -0.41 -8.23
C VAL A 251 -18.53 -0.71 -7.19
N GLY A 252 -18.59 -0.03 -6.04
CA GLY A 252 -17.67 -0.29 -4.93
C GLY A 252 -18.25 -1.17 -3.85
N GLU A 253 -19.55 -1.51 -3.86
CA GLU A 253 -20.21 -2.30 -2.81
C GLU A 253 -21.51 -2.95 -3.29
N ASN A 254 -22.11 -3.79 -2.43
CA ASN A 254 -23.37 -4.49 -2.70
C ASN A 254 -23.32 -5.31 -4.00
N PHE A 255 -22.22 -6.03 -4.19
CA PHE A 255 -21.97 -6.88 -5.35
C PHE A 255 -22.97 -8.02 -5.40
N LYS A 256 -23.25 -8.51 -6.61
CA LYS A 256 -24.10 -9.69 -6.82
C LYS A 256 -23.37 -10.68 -7.72
N PRO A 257 -23.74 -11.97 -7.67
CA PRO A 257 -23.24 -12.95 -8.62
C PRO A 257 -23.47 -12.50 -10.06
N TRP A 258 -22.54 -12.75 -10.98
CA TRP A 258 -22.66 -12.24 -12.36
C TRP A 258 -23.92 -12.74 -13.11
N GLY A 259 -24.41 -13.92 -12.73
CA GLY A 259 -25.67 -14.46 -13.24
C GLY A 259 -26.93 -13.80 -12.72
N ASP A 260 -26.84 -13.01 -11.65
CA ASP A 260 -28.00 -12.39 -11.01
C ASP A 260 -28.68 -11.39 -11.98
N PRO A 261 -29.95 -11.61 -12.34
CA PRO A 261 -30.67 -10.77 -13.28
C PRO A 261 -30.94 -9.36 -12.76
N THR A 262 -30.50 -9.02 -11.55
CA THR A 262 -30.62 -7.68 -10.96
C THR A 262 -29.29 -6.93 -10.93
N ASN A 263 -28.30 -7.33 -11.74
CA ASN A 263 -27.03 -6.62 -11.98
C ASN A 263 -27.17 -5.36 -12.83
N PHE A 264 -28.26 -4.61 -12.63
CA PHE A 264 -28.48 -3.31 -13.24
C PHE A 264 -29.13 -2.38 -12.22
N ALA A 265 -28.92 -1.08 -12.39
CA ALA A 265 -29.48 -0.04 -11.56
C ALA A 265 -29.32 1.32 -12.25
N VAL A 266 -30.03 2.33 -11.76
CA VAL A 266 -29.73 3.72 -12.13
C VAL A 266 -28.33 4.09 -11.59
N PRO A 267 -27.36 4.54 -12.43
CA PRO A 267 -26.00 4.83 -11.98
C PRO A 267 -25.94 5.81 -10.80
N ALA A 268 -26.75 6.88 -10.83
CA ALA A 268 -26.83 7.87 -9.76
C ALA A 268 -27.21 7.30 -8.38
N ASP A 269 -27.84 6.12 -8.33
CA ASP A 269 -28.23 5.47 -7.07
C ASP A 269 -27.12 4.56 -6.51
N ARG A 270 -26.05 4.31 -7.28
CA ARG A 270 -25.03 3.28 -6.97
C ARG A 270 -23.59 3.77 -6.97
N ILE A 271 -23.31 4.93 -7.55
CA ILE A 271 -21.99 5.57 -7.55
C ILE A 271 -22.10 7.04 -7.12
N GLY A 272 -20.97 7.67 -6.79
CA GLY A 272 -20.98 9.01 -6.19
C GLY A 272 -21.51 9.03 -4.75
N PRO A 273 -21.60 10.20 -4.09
CA PRO A 273 -21.98 10.28 -2.69
C PRO A 273 -23.41 9.75 -2.44
N PRO A 274 -23.66 8.96 -1.38
CA PRO A 274 -22.74 8.52 -0.32
C PRO A 274 -22.10 7.14 -0.56
N ASN A 275 -22.22 6.58 -1.77
CA ASN A 275 -21.82 5.21 -2.08
C ASN A 275 -20.31 5.02 -2.06
N ARG A 276 -19.87 3.80 -1.74
CA ARG A 276 -18.45 3.44 -1.79
C ARG A 276 -17.93 3.40 -3.23
N SER A 277 -16.80 4.05 -3.46
CA SER A 277 -16.06 4.03 -4.74
C SER A 277 -15.40 2.68 -5.00
N SER A 278 -15.30 2.28 -6.28
CA SER A 278 -14.61 1.05 -6.71
C SER A 278 -13.08 1.16 -6.63
N THR A 279 -12.56 2.39 -6.70
CA THR A 279 -11.15 2.71 -6.55
C THR A 279 -10.99 4.06 -5.84
N THR A 280 -9.76 4.44 -5.50
CA THR A 280 -9.49 5.71 -4.83
C THR A 280 -9.95 6.90 -5.69
N GLY A 281 -10.87 7.69 -5.16
CA GLY A 281 -11.35 8.94 -5.75
C GLY A 281 -12.61 8.82 -6.62
N GLY A 282 -13.13 7.61 -6.88
CA GLY A 282 -14.32 7.42 -7.70
C GLY A 282 -14.38 6.10 -8.47
N ASN A 283 -15.13 6.09 -9.57
CA ASN A 283 -15.49 4.90 -10.34
C ASN A 283 -15.18 5.11 -11.83
N GLN A 284 -14.82 4.05 -12.55
CA GLN A 284 -14.87 4.11 -14.02
C GLN A 284 -16.29 3.81 -14.49
N VAL A 285 -16.71 4.54 -15.53
CA VAL A 285 -17.99 4.36 -16.20
C VAL A 285 -17.76 4.18 -17.70
N LEU A 286 -18.52 3.28 -18.30
CA LEU A 286 -18.60 3.10 -19.74
C LEU A 286 -19.73 3.98 -20.27
N MET A 287 -19.39 4.90 -21.17
CA MET A 287 -20.34 5.71 -21.92
C MET A 287 -20.93 4.89 -23.07
N GLY A 288 -22.13 5.26 -23.52
CA GLY A 288 -22.80 4.55 -24.61
C GLY A 288 -22.09 4.60 -25.95
N ASP A 289 -21.19 5.57 -26.17
CA ASP A 289 -20.33 5.65 -27.36
C ASP A 289 -19.09 4.72 -27.28
N GLY A 290 -18.98 3.94 -26.20
CA GLY A 290 -17.87 3.02 -25.96
C GLY A 290 -16.65 3.66 -25.28
N ARG A 291 -16.67 4.97 -24.96
CA ARG A 291 -15.62 5.61 -24.16
C ARG A 291 -15.74 5.20 -22.70
N VAL A 292 -14.59 5.11 -22.02
CA VAL A 292 -14.56 4.89 -20.57
C VAL A 292 -14.05 6.17 -19.92
N ARG A 293 -14.83 6.71 -18.99
CA ARG A 293 -14.56 7.95 -18.25
C ARG A 293 -14.47 7.64 -16.76
N PHE A 294 -13.73 8.48 -16.04
CA PHE A 294 -13.68 8.43 -14.59
C PHE A 294 -14.71 9.40 -14.02
N VAL A 295 -15.54 8.94 -13.10
CA VAL A 295 -16.50 9.75 -12.34
C VAL A 295 -15.96 9.89 -10.93
N SER A 296 -15.77 11.13 -10.49
CA SER A 296 -15.29 11.41 -9.14
C SER A 296 -16.34 11.04 -8.09
N GLU A 297 -15.88 10.55 -6.95
CA GLU A 297 -16.71 10.37 -5.75
C GLU A 297 -17.27 11.68 -5.19
N ASN A 298 -16.80 12.84 -5.66
CA ASN A 298 -17.30 14.16 -5.30
C ASN A 298 -18.10 14.83 -6.44
N ILE A 299 -18.52 14.07 -7.46
CA ILE A 299 -19.33 14.59 -8.56
C ILE A 299 -20.62 15.24 -8.05
N ASP A 300 -21.07 16.31 -8.71
CA ASP A 300 -22.37 16.91 -8.45
C ASP A 300 -23.48 15.85 -8.74
N PRO A 301 -24.34 15.53 -7.76
CA PRO A 301 -25.43 14.56 -7.95
C PRO A 301 -26.35 14.90 -9.13
N ALA A 302 -26.53 16.18 -9.46
CA ALA A 302 -27.33 16.59 -10.63
C ALA A 302 -26.65 16.18 -11.94
N VAL A 303 -25.33 16.34 -12.04
CA VAL A 303 -24.55 15.92 -13.21
C VAL A 303 -24.59 14.39 -13.35
N LEU A 304 -24.40 13.67 -12.25
CA LEU A 304 -24.44 12.21 -12.28
C LEU A 304 -25.84 11.68 -12.66
N LYS A 305 -26.90 12.34 -12.19
CA LYS A 305 -28.28 12.04 -12.60
C LYS A 305 -28.47 12.27 -14.10
N ALA A 306 -27.97 13.38 -14.63
CA ALA A 306 -28.03 13.67 -16.06
C ALA A 306 -27.32 12.62 -16.90
N LEU A 307 -26.13 12.19 -16.46
CA LEU A 307 -25.38 11.10 -17.11
C LEU A 307 -26.07 9.73 -17.03
N SER A 308 -27.01 9.56 -16.10
CA SER A 308 -27.74 8.30 -15.92
C SER A 308 -28.90 8.18 -16.91
N THR A 309 -29.50 9.29 -17.35
CA THR A 309 -30.71 9.28 -18.18
C THR A 309 -30.39 9.22 -19.68
N PRO A 310 -31.21 8.52 -20.48
CA PRO A 310 -31.11 8.53 -21.94
C PRO A 310 -31.91 9.66 -22.61
N ASP A 311 -32.82 10.32 -21.89
CA ASP A 311 -33.80 11.28 -22.42
C ASP A 311 -34.11 12.47 -21.47
N GLY A 312 -33.16 12.86 -20.63
CA GLY A 312 -33.28 13.98 -19.69
C GLY A 312 -33.28 15.37 -20.36
N GLY A 313 -32.72 15.51 -21.57
CA GLY A 313 -32.66 16.78 -22.31
C GLY A 313 -31.67 17.81 -21.73
N GLU A 314 -30.79 17.39 -20.83
CA GLU A 314 -29.87 18.24 -20.08
C GLU A 314 -28.56 18.47 -20.87
N ARG A 315 -28.01 19.69 -20.85
CA ARG A 315 -26.66 19.96 -21.36
C ARG A 315 -25.65 19.63 -20.27
N ILE A 316 -24.82 18.62 -20.53
CA ILE A 316 -23.74 18.22 -19.63
C ILE A 316 -22.43 18.80 -20.18
N ASP A 317 -21.78 19.66 -19.41
CA ASP A 317 -20.45 20.20 -19.71
C ASP A 317 -19.34 19.18 -19.32
N GLU A 318 -18.04 19.53 -19.41
CA GLU A 318 -16.96 18.62 -19.00
C GLU A 318 -17.02 18.29 -17.48
N PHE A 319 -16.84 17.02 -17.13
CA PHE A 319 -16.90 16.45 -15.77
C PHE A 319 -15.83 15.38 -15.57
#